data_AF-A0A239LW37-F1
#
_entry.id   AF-A0A239LW37-F1
#
_cell.length_a   1.000
_cell.length_b   1.000
_cell.length_c   1.000
_cell.angle_alpha   90.00
_cell.angle_beta   90.00
_cell.angle_gamma   90.00
#
_symmetry.space_group_name_H-M   'P 1'
#
loop_
_entity.id
_entity.type
_entity.pdbx_description
1 polymer ?
#
loop_
_entity_poly.entity_id
_entity_poly.type
_entity_poly.pdbx_seq_one_letter_code
_entity_poly.pdbx_strand_id
1 'polypeptide(L)'
;MPSVRLSPMFNDQTLTAAGAPASGYKLWTYAAGSSSQLSTYTDSSGTVAQANPVVLNAAGFPASPIWLQSGLGYKFVLTDANGVTIRTVDNVSGVNDVGATANQWQPSGANPTYVSANSFTLAGDQTGEFHVGRRVQATVTAGTVYGTITSSAYSALTTVTLAMDAGALDVGLSAVNLSILRADKPALPYLSVAGVQKLINGGAEVAQRGAVSLTTSAQYGQVDRCAIWASGGVVSAGSLVQNTAAAVGRTGKSARASGVTLTGAGVISWRYRMEAADAIKLKNQAGSFQIAVMHDVGNAVNYTIIVRKPTAADNFTAVTTIATSSSMAVPTGTATPLAFPNIALGDCSNGLEIEVQAACGAVVTKNFDFTEWQLQEGASVTPFERRDIQSELARCQRYYEKGNYSIWSSDVGAVNYTYYTAVFFKVQKRVTPTVTATSAGQSSNFPSARVANALGPDIMQIYATSTAGGSQSYFTSTWDATAEL
;
A
#
# COMPACT_ATOMS: atom_id res chain seq x y z
N MET A 1 -15.17 -39.08 -19.64
CA MET A 1 -13.89 -39.43 -20.29
C MET A 1 -12.77 -38.71 -19.57
N PRO A 2 -11.62 -39.33 -19.35
CA PRO A 2 -10.48 -38.65 -18.74
C PRO A 2 -10.00 -37.50 -19.62
N SER A 3 -9.65 -36.37 -19.00
CA SER A 3 -8.90 -35.31 -19.69
C SER A 3 -7.52 -35.87 -20.05
N VAL A 4 -7.10 -35.71 -21.31
CA VAL A 4 -5.82 -36.22 -21.80
C VAL A 4 -4.97 -35.09 -22.39
N ARG A 5 -3.65 -35.32 -22.47
CA ARG A 5 -2.63 -34.42 -23.01
C ARG A 5 -1.68 -35.22 -23.89
N LEU A 6 -1.18 -34.61 -24.97
CA LEU A 6 -0.32 -35.31 -25.93
C LEU A 6 0.97 -35.78 -25.25
N SER A 7 1.39 -37.02 -25.48
CA SER A 7 2.68 -37.52 -24.99
C SER A 7 3.83 -36.73 -25.63
N PRO A 8 4.81 -36.24 -24.86
CA PRO A 8 5.98 -35.53 -25.41
C PRO A 8 6.95 -36.46 -26.14
N MET A 9 6.74 -37.78 -26.11
CA MET A 9 7.62 -38.78 -26.70
C MET A 9 6.84 -39.97 -27.27
N PHE A 10 7.52 -40.75 -28.12
CA PHE A 10 7.00 -41.94 -28.80
C PHE A 10 5.82 -41.68 -29.75
N ASN A 11 5.58 -40.41 -30.10
CA ASN A 11 4.73 -40.02 -31.22
C ASN A 11 5.50 -39.91 -32.55
N ASP A 12 6.82 -39.77 -32.48
CA ASP A 12 7.72 -39.75 -33.64
C ASP A 12 8.17 -41.16 -34.06
N GLN A 13 8.83 -41.25 -35.22
CA GLN A 13 9.37 -42.49 -35.75
C GLN A 13 10.41 -43.09 -34.81
N THR A 14 10.21 -44.34 -34.41
CA THR A 14 11.21 -45.12 -33.67
C THR A 14 12.05 -45.93 -34.63
N LEU A 15 13.38 -45.88 -34.44
CA LEU A 15 14.35 -46.60 -35.25
C LEU A 15 15.05 -47.69 -34.43
N THR A 16 15.47 -48.74 -35.11
CA THR A 16 16.37 -49.77 -34.58
C THR A 16 17.80 -49.23 -34.47
N ALA A 17 18.69 -49.95 -33.78
CA ALA A 17 20.11 -49.58 -33.68
C ALA A 17 20.82 -49.49 -35.05
N ALA A 18 20.30 -50.19 -36.07
CA ALA A 18 20.79 -50.14 -37.44
C ALA A 18 20.17 -49.00 -38.28
N GLY A 19 19.32 -48.15 -37.68
CA GLY A 19 18.67 -47.02 -38.35
C GLY A 19 17.42 -47.38 -39.18
N ALA A 20 17.03 -48.65 -39.26
CA ALA A 20 15.78 -49.06 -39.90
C ALA A 20 14.57 -48.79 -38.99
N PRO A 21 13.35 -48.54 -39.53
CA PRO A 21 12.14 -48.41 -38.73
C PRO A 21 11.89 -49.60 -37.80
N ALA A 22 11.54 -49.32 -36.55
CA ALA A 22 11.33 -50.32 -35.49
C ALA A 22 9.97 -51.03 -35.63
N SER A 23 9.75 -51.69 -36.77
CA SER A 23 8.52 -52.43 -37.08
C SER A 23 8.26 -53.54 -36.07
N GLY A 24 7.04 -53.59 -35.52
CA GLY A 24 6.62 -54.64 -34.59
C GLY A 24 7.19 -54.52 -33.16
N TYR A 25 7.97 -53.48 -32.88
CA TYR A 25 8.41 -53.18 -31.51
C TYR A 25 7.20 -52.82 -30.64
N LYS A 26 7.32 -53.05 -29.33
CA LYS A 26 6.22 -52.92 -28.38
C LYS A 26 6.54 -51.84 -27.36
N LEU A 27 5.64 -50.89 -27.18
CA LEU A 27 5.73 -49.84 -26.18
C LEU A 27 4.73 -50.13 -25.06
N TRP A 28 5.26 -50.50 -23.90
CA TRP A 28 4.48 -50.73 -22.69
C TRP A 28 4.35 -49.44 -21.89
N THR A 29 3.16 -49.23 -21.31
CA THR A 29 2.86 -48.04 -20.51
C THR A 29 2.42 -48.43 -19.10
N TYR A 30 3.04 -47.80 -18.10
CA TYR A 30 2.78 -48.04 -16.69
C TYR A 30 2.59 -46.73 -15.94
N ALA A 31 2.03 -46.79 -14.74
CA ALA A 31 2.11 -45.66 -13.81
C ALA A 31 3.59 -45.39 -13.44
N ALA A 32 3.98 -44.13 -13.33
CA ALA A 32 5.35 -43.74 -12.99
C ALA A 32 5.84 -44.44 -11.70
N GLY A 33 7.09 -44.90 -11.71
CA GLY A 33 7.68 -45.64 -10.59
C GLY A 33 7.09 -47.03 -10.30
N SER A 34 6.18 -47.54 -11.16
CA SER A 34 5.42 -48.77 -10.91
C SER A 34 5.47 -49.75 -12.09
N SER A 35 5.12 -51.02 -11.88
CA SER A 35 4.86 -52.02 -12.94
C SER A 35 3.35 -52.18 -13.24
N SER A 36 2.51 -51.35 -12.64
CA SER A 36 1.06 -51.35 -12.90
C SER A 36 0.77 -50.69 -14.23
N GLN A 37 0.15 -51.42 -15.16
CA GLN A 37 -0.19 -50.89 -16.48
C GLN A 37 -1.11 -49.68 -16.37
N LEU A 38 -0.84 -48.67 -17.20
CA LEU A 38 -1.65 -47.46 -17.26
C LEU A 38 -2.04 -47.18 -18.71
N SER A 39 -3.32 -46.88 -18.91
CA SER A 39 -3.90 -46.72 -20.26
C SER A 39 -3.45 -45.41 -20.91
N THR A 40 -3.19 -45.46 -22.21
CA THR A 40 -3.06 -44.27 -23.07
C THR A 40 -4.24 -44.22 -24.04
N TYR A 41 -4.41 -43.11 -24.76
CA TYR A 41 -5.58 -42.87 -25.60
C TYR A 41 -5.17 -42.49 -27.03
N THR A 42 -6.05 -42.76 -28.00
CA THR A 42 -5.76 -42.57 -29.44
C THR A 42 -5.84 -41.12 -29.91
N ASP A 43 -6.58 -40.27 -29.20
CA ASP A 43 -6.80 -38.87 -29.56
C ASP A 43 -7.09 -38.00 -28.31
N SER A 44 -7.28 -36.70 -28.55
CA SER A 44 -7.54 -35.69 -27.52
C SER A 44 -8.90 -35.82 -26.83
N SER A 45 -9.83 -36.63 -27.35
CA SER A 45 -11.13 -36.86 -26.72
C SER A 45 -11.02 -37.79 -25.50
N GLY A 46 -9.93 -38.55 -25.38
CA GLY A 46 -9.71 -39.51 -24.31
C GLY A 46 -10.75 -40.63 -24.30
N THR A 47 -11.35 -40.94 -25.46
CA THR A 47 -12.48 -41.87 -25.53
C THR A 47 -12.09 -43.32 -25.73
N VAL A 48 -11.12 -43.55 -26.62
CA VAL A 48 -10.65 -44.88 -26.99
C VAL A 48 -9.28 -45.09 -26.38
N ALA A 49 -9.20 -46.04 -25.43
CA ALA A 49 -7.94 -46.47 -24.87
C ALA A 49 -7.15 -47.29 -25.91
N GLN A 50 -5.83 -47.07 -25.97
CA GLN A 50 -4.93 -47.89 -26.78
C GLN A 50 -4.70 -49.26 -26.12
N ALA A 51 -4.34 -50.24 -26.95
CA ALA A 51 -3.82 -51.51 -26.44
C ALA A 51 -2.51 -51.27 -25.66
N ASN A 52 -2.28 -52.09 -24.62
CA ASN A 52 -1.04 -52.09 -23.85
C ASN A 52 -0.44 -53.52 -23.90
N PRO A 53 0.61 -53.75 -24.71
CA PRO A 53 1.48 -52.75 -25.33
C PRO A 53 0.91 -52.11 -26.61
N VAL A 54 1.35 -50.89 -26.91
CA VAL A 54 1.18 -50.26 -28.22
C VAL A 54 2.20 -50.87 -29.18
N VAL A 55 1.75 -51.46 -30.27
CA VAL A 55 2.62 -52.08 -31.29
C VAL A 55 2.93 -51.07 -32.38
N LEU A 56 4.22 -50.90 -32.70
CA LEU A 56 4.66 -49.99 -33.77
C LEU A 56 4.42 -50.61 -35.15
N ASN A 57 3.92 -49.78 -36.08
CA ASN A 57 3.65 -50.18 -37.46
C ASN A 57 4.94 -50.39 -38.29
N ALA A 58 4.80 -50.77 -39.56
CA ALA A 58 5.94 -51.03 -40.45
C ALA A 58 6.89 -49.84 -40.63
N ALA A 59 6.40 -48.61 -40.40
CA ALA A 59 7.19 -47.38 -40.45
C ALA A 59 7.73 -46.97 -39.07
N GLY A 60 7.56 -47.75 -38.00
CA GLY A 60 8.09 -47.46 -36.67
C GLY A 60 7.29 -46.41 -35.90
N PHE A 61 6.03 -46.14 -36.26
CA PHE A 61 5.12 -45.24 -35.56
C PHE A 61 4.06 -46.01 -34.79
N PRO A 62 3.49 -45.45 -33.69
CA PRO A 62 2.25 -45.95 -33.15
C PRO A 62 1.11 -45.79 -34.18
N ALA A 63 0.13 -46.69 -34.18
CA ALA A 63 -0.99 -46.64 -35.12
C ALA A 63 -1.92 -45.42 -34.91
N SER A 64 -1.89 -44.83 -33.72
CA SER A 64 -2.56 -43.57 -33.39
C SER A 64 -1.70 -42.76 -32.41
N PRO A 65 -1.79 -41.42 -32.41
CA PRO A 65 -1.07 -40.59 -31.46
C PRO A 65 -1.32 -41.04 -30.02
N ILE A 66 -0.29 -40.98 -29.19
CA ILE A 66 -0.32 -41.36 -27.79
C ILE A 66 -0.72 -40.15 -26.96
N TRP A 67 -1.89 -40.22 -26.34
CA TRP A 67 -2.39 -39.24 -25.39
C TRP A 67 -2.38 -39.83 -23.97
N LEU A 68 -1.84 -39.06 -23.02
CA LEU A 68 -1.68 -39.43 -21.62
C LEU A 68 -2.78 -38.79 -20.79
N GLN A 69 -3.33 -39.52 -19.82
CA GLN A 69 -4.28 -38.95 -18.87
C GLN A 69 -3.63 -37.82 -18.07
N SER A 70 -4.28 -36.66 -18.06
CA SER A 70 -3.84 -35.45 -17.37
C SER A 70 -3.76 -35.68 -15.86
N GLY A 71 -2.70 -35.16 -15.24
CA GLY A 71 -2.42 -35.27 -13.81
C GLY A 71 -1.74 -36.59 -13.39
N LEU A 72 -1.38 -37.46 -14.34
CA LEU A 72 -0.67 -38.72 -14.06
C LEU A 72 0.73 -38.73 -14.68
N GLY A 73 1.70 -39.30 -13.96
CA GLY A 73 3.01 -39.65 -14.51
C GLY A 73 3.02 -41.05 -15.11
N TYR A 74 3.70 -41.22 -16.24
CA TYR A 74 3.82 -42.46 -16.98
C TYR A 74 5.27 -42.96 -17.02
N LYS A 75 5.40 -44.29 -17.01
CA LYS A 75 6.63 -45.00 -17.40
C LYS A 75 6.41 -45.71 -18.73
N PHE A 76 7.31 -45.48 -19.67
CA PHE A 76 7.38 -46.17 -20.96
C PHE A 76 8.50 -47.20 -20.95
N VAL A 77 8.20 -48.41 -21.43
CA VAL A 77 9.20 -49.46 -21.69
C VAL A 77 9.05 -49.91 -23.14
N LEU A 78 10.04 -49.57 -23.97
CA LEU A 78 10.13 -50.02 -25.35
C LEU A 78 10.88 -51.36 -25.40
N THR A 79 10.27 -52.38 -25.99
CA THR A 79 10.91 -53.66 -26.29
C THR A 79 10.97 -53.89 -27.80
N ASP A 80 11.92 -54.72 -28.24
CA ASP A 80 11.89 -55.26 -29.60
C ASP A 80 10.68 -56.20 -29.82
N ALA A 81 10.53 -56.71 -31.04
CA ALA A 81 9.45 -57.62 -31.40
C ALA A 81 9.47 -58.92 -30.56
N ASN A 82 10.65 -59.35 -30.11
CA ASN A 82 10.88 -60.56 -29.31
C ASN A 82 10.72 -60.32 -27.80
N GLY A 83 10.50 -59.08 -27.36
CA GLY A 83 10.28 -58.72 -25.97
C GLY A 83 11.55 -58.30 -25.20
N VAL A 84 12.68 -58.08 -25.87
CA VAL A 84 13.90 -57.56 -25.23
C VAL A 84 13.79 -56.06 -25.01
N THR A 85 13.98 -55.59 -23.78
CA THR A 85 13.92 -54.16 -23.44
C THR A 85 15.06 -53.38 -24.11
N ILE A 86 14.68 -52.32 -24.83
CA ILE A 86 15.58 -51.41 -25.54
C ILE A 86 15.72 -50.09 -24.78
N ARG A 87 14.61 -49.57 -24.23
CA ARG A 87 14.60 -48.27 -23.56
C ARG A 87 13.52 -48.22 -22.49
N THR A 88 13.87 -47.65 -21.34
CA THR A 88 12.91 -47.29 -20.29
C THR A 88 12.99 -45.79 -20.04
N VAL A 89 11.84 -45.12 -20.00
CA VAL A 89 11.72 -43.72 -19.61
C VAL A 89 10.62 -43.60 -18.57
N ASP A 90 10.94 -43.09 -17.39
CA ASP A 90 10.00 -42.94 -16.28
C ASP A 90 9.64 -41.47 -16.05
N ASN A 91 8.57 -41.24 -15.29
CA ASN A 91 8.08 -39.94 -14.85
C ASN A 91 7.78 -38.96 -16.00
N VAL A 92 7.14 -39.47 -17.05
CA VAL A 92 6.72 -38.70 -18.22
C VAL A 92 5.28 -38.21 -18.04
N SER A 93 5.04 -36.92 -18.21
CA SER A 93 3.70 -36.31 -18.22
C SER A 93 3.36 -35.74 -19.59
N GLY A 94 2.07 -35.47 -19.85
CA GLY A 94 1.63 -34.90 -21.12
C GLY A 94 2.10 -33.45 -21.32
N VAL A 95 2.22 -33.02 -22.57
CA VAL A 95 2.56 -31.63 -22.93
C VAL A 95 1.48 -30.69 -22.41
N ASN A 96 1.89 -29.61 -21.74
CA ASN A 96 0.99 -28.65 -21.08
C ASN A 96 0.04 -29.30 -20.06
N ASP A 97 0.46 -30.41 -19.45
CA ASP A 97 -0.26 -30.99 -18.32
C ASP A 97 0.02 -30.18 -17.04
N VAL A 98 -0.74 -29.10 -16.87
CA VAL A 98 -0.73 -28.23 -15.68
C VAL A 98 -1.48 -28.87 -14.50
N GLY A 99 -1.76 -30.19 -14.57
CA GLY A 99 -2.38 -30.96 -13.49
C GLY A 99 -1.52 -31.14 -12.25
N ALA A 100 -0.22 -30.78 -12.30
CA ALA A 100 0.53 -30.47 -11.09
C ALA A 100 0.07 -29.10 -10.60
N THR A 101 -0.82 -29.07 -9.60
CA THR A 101 -1.15 -27.85 -8.86
C THR A 101 0.13 -27.05 -8.63
N ALA A 102 0.20 -25.80 -9.08
CA ALA A 102 1.29 -24.91 -8.73
C ALA A 102 1.29 -24.80 -7.19
N ASN A 103 2.21 -25.53 -6.55
CA ASN A 103 2.34 -25.50 -5.12
C ASN A 103 2.93 -24.15 -4.75
N GLN A 104 2.28 -23.39 -3.85
CA GLN A 104 2.82 -22.13 -3.33
C GLN A 104 4.12 -22.34 -2.53
N TRP A 105 4.46 -23.59 -2.23
CA TRP A 105 5.68 -24.02 -1.55
C TRP A 105 6.64 -24.70 -2.52
N GLN A 106 7.81 -24.12 -2.67
CA GLN A 106 8.93 -24.70 -3.39
C GLN A 106 9.77 -25.54 -2.42
N PRO A 107 10.08 -26.81 -2.75
CA PRO A 107 11.08 -27.57 -2.01
C PRO A 107 12.40 -26.80 -1.92
N SER A 108 12.93 -26.66 -0.71
CA SER A 108 14.24 -26.01 -0.51
C SER A 108 15.40 -26.90 -0.93
N GLY A 109 15.20 -28.22 -0.95
CA GLY A 109 16.25 -29.22 -1.12
C GLY A 109 17.22 -29.33 0.07
N ALA A 110 16.98 -28.58 1.15
CA ALA A 110 17.83 -28.58 2.33
C ALA A 110 17.43 -29.68 3.32
N ASN A 111 18.40 -30.18 4.09
CA ASN A 111 18.20 -31.17 5.15
C ASN A 111 18.18 -30.48 6.52
N PRO A 112 17.00 -30.13 7.07
CA PRO A 112 16.92 -29.44 8.35
C PRO A 112 17.25 -30.34 9.53
N THR A 113 18.01 -29.82 10.48
CA THR A 113 18.21 -30.46 11.79
C THR A 113 17.40 -29.69 12.84
N TYR A 114 16.49 -30.37 13.53
CA TYR A 114 15.70 -29.77 14.60
C TYR A 114 16.60 -29.25 15.73
N VAL A 115 16.34 -28.02 16.20
CA VAL A 115 17.01 -27.42 17.36
C VAL A 115 16.02 -27.15 18.49
N SER A 116 14.90 -26.50 18.18
CA SER A 116 13.86 -26.18 19.16
C SER A 116 12.49 -26.05 18.49
N ALA A 117 11.45 -25.84 19.29
CA ALA A 117 10.05 -25.70 18.86
C ALA A 117 9.83 -24.65 17.74
N ASN A 118 10.78 -23.73 17.53
CA ASN A 118 10.70 -22.72 16.48
C ASN A 118 12.02 -22.53 15.71
N SER A 119 13.01 -23.41 15.86
CA SER A 119 14.29 -23.27 15.15
C SER A 119 14.88 -24.58 14.64
N PHE A 120 15.63 -24.46 13.54
CA PHE A 120 16.37 -25.55 12.92
C PHE A 120 17.68 -25.04 12.33
N THR A 121 18.61 -25.95 12.05
CA THR A 121 19.87 -25.64 11.37
C THR A 121 19.97 -26.30 10.01
N LEU A 122 20.71 -25.66 9.11
CA LEU A 122 21.05 -26.13 7.77
C LEU A 122 22.58 -26.13 7.56
N ALA A 123 23.06 -27.04 6.73
CA ALA A 123 24.46 -27.09 6.34
C ALA A 123 24.85 -25.94 5.40
N GLY A 124 26.01 -25.35 5.64
CA GLY A 124 26.54 -24.21 4.88
C GLY A 124 25.77 -22.92 5.12
N ASP A 125 26.15 -21.88 4.39
CA ASP A 125 25.47 -20.58 4.41
C ASP A 125 24.23 -20.62 3.50
N GLN A 126 23.06 -20.58 4.12
CA GLN A 126 21.75 -20.62 3.47
C GLN A 126 20.99 -19.29 3.66
N THR A 127 21.63 -18.28 4.24
CA THR A 127 20.99 -17.01 4.63
C THR A 127 20.39 -16.25 3.44
N GLY A 128 20.93 -16.45 2.23
CA GLY A 128 20.43 -15.86 1.00
C GLY A 128 19.06 -16.40 0.56
N GLU A 129 18.74 -17.67 0.84
CA GLU A 129 17.44 -18.27 0.48
C GLU A 129 16.49 -18.33 1.68
N PHE A 130 17.01 -18.59 2.88
CA PHE A 130 16.30 -18.56 4.16
C PHE A 130 16.38 -17.16 4.80
N HIS A 131 16.15 -16.11 4.03
CA HIS A 131 16.23 -14.75 4.54
C HIS A 131 15.03 -14.40 5.44
N VAL A 132 15.21 -13.42 6.32
CA VAL A 132 14.16 -12.91 7.23
C VAL A 132 12.93 -12.45 6.42
N GLY A 133 11.73 -12.73 6.96
CA GLY A 133 10.44 -12.40 6.36
C GLY A 133 9.91 -13.43 5.36
N ARG A 134 10.71 -14.41 4.92
CA ARG A 134 10.19 -15.49 4.05
C ARG A 134 9.36 -16.48 4.85
N ARG A 135 8.31 -17.00 4.22
CA ARG A 135 7.46 -18.06 4.76
C ARG A 135 8.11 -19.42 4.56
N VAL A 136 7.98 -20.29 5.56
CA VAL A 136 8.45 -21.69 5.56
C VAL A 136 7.27 -22.60 5.87
N GLN A 137 7.17 -23.69 5.10
CA GLN A 137 6.36 -24.86 5.42
C GLN A 137 7.30 -25.96 5.89
N ALA A 138 7.07 -26.50 7.07
CA ALA A 138 7.87 -27.59 7.63
C ALA A 138 7.03 -28.86 7.79
N THR A 139 7.65 -30.00 7.53
CA THR A 139 7.04 -31.32 7.77
C THR A 139 7.62 -31.89 9.06
N VAL A 140 6.75 -32.19 10.01
CA VAL A 140 7.05 -32.67 11.37
C VAL A 140 6.23 -33.93 11.67
N THR A 141 6.42 -34.54 12.85
CA THR A 141 5.72 -35.79 13.21
C THR A 141 4.19 -35.61 13.19
N ALA A 142 3.70 -34.48 13.70
CA ALA A 142 2.28 -34.16 13.78
C ALA A 142 1.66 -33.71 12.44
N GLY A 143 2.44 -33.64 11.35
CA GLY A 143 2.01 -33.22 10.03
C GLY A 143 2.75 -31.98 9.53
N THR A 144 2.00 -31.02 8.97
CA THR A 144 2.59 -29.81 8.38
C THR A 144 2.38 -28.61 9.27
N VAL A 145 3.46 -27.86 9.52
CA VAL A 145 3.42 -26.60 10.26
C VAL A 145 4.00 -25.46 9.40
N TYR A 146 3.63 -24.23 9.75
CA TYR A 146 3.98 -23.05 8.99
C TYR A 146 4.58 -21.99 9.91
N GLY A 147 5.54 -21.22 9.39
CA GLY A 147 6.09 -20.10 10.11
C GLY A 147 6.75 -19.08 9.19
N THR A 148 7.08 -17.93 9.76
CA THR A 148 7.81 -16.86 9.09
C THR A 148 9.20 -16.72 9.68
N ILE A 149 10.24 -16.67 8.85
CA ILE A 149 11.61 -16.54 9.32
C ILE A 149 11.79 -15.18 10.01
N THR A 150 12.15 -15.20 11.29
CA THR A 150 12.45 -14.00 12.10
C THR A 150 13.94 -13.76 12.23
N SER A 151 14.75 -14.82 12.11
CA SER A 151 16.21 -14.74 12.10
C SER A 151 16.79 -15.84 11.23
N SER A 152 17.84 -15.52 10.49
CA SER A 152 18.69 -16.49 9.81
C SER A 152 20.13 -16.02 9.89
N ALA A 153 20.97 -16.78 10.59
CA ALA A 153 22.36 -16.40 10.83
C ALA A 153 23.28 -17.60 10.57
N TYR A 154 24.37 -17.35 9.85
CA TYR A 154 25.39 -18.35 9.55
C TYR A 154 26.62 -18.17 10.46
N SER A 155 27.08 -19.27 11.04
CA SER A 155 28.42 -19.37 11.65
C SER A 155 29.17 -20.55 11.05
N ALA A 156 28.88 -21.76 11.53
CA ALA A 156 29.29 -23.04 10.93
C ALA A 156 28.10 -23.76 10.25
N LEU A 157 26.90 -23.54 10.79
CA LEU A 157 25.61 -23.92 10.22
C LEU A 157 24.77 -22.65 10.11
N THR A 158 23.78 -22.65 9.22
CA THR A 158 22.76 -21.60 9.21
C THR A 158 21.68 -21.96 10.22
N THR A 159 21.54 -21.16 11.27
CA THR A 159 20.44 -21.28 12.24
C THR A 159 19.29 -20.40 11.79
N VAL A 160 18.12 -21.01 11.57
CA VAL A 160 16.89 -20.33 11.18
C VAL A 160 15.90 -20.39 12.33
N THR A 161 15.36 -19.24 12.72
CA THR A 161 14.30 -19.11 13.73
C THR A 161 13.03 -18.63 13.08
N LEU A 162 11.90 -19.23 13.45
CA LEU A 162 10.58 -18.97 12.91
C LEU A 162 9.67 -18.32 13.96
N ALA A 163 8.80 -17.42 13.53
CA ALA A 163 7.52 -17.17 14.20
C ALA A 163 6.50 -18.17 13.64
N MET A 164 6.10 -19.14 14.46
CA MET A 164 5.14 -20.18 14.05
C MET A 164 3.72 -19.60 13.97
N ASP A 165 2.97 -19.95 12.92
CA ASP A 165 1.57 -19.55 12.79
C ASP A 165 0.68 -20.31 13.79
N ALA A 166 0.92 -21.61 13.90
CA ALA A 166 0.27 -22.56 14.80
C ALA A 166 1.10 -23.85 14.86
N GLY A 167 1.04 -24.57 15.99
CA GLY A 167 1.87 -25.74 16.24
C GLY A 167 3.34 -25.38 16.50
N ALA A 168 4.21 -26.39 16.47
CA ALA A 168 5.63 -26.25 16.72
C ALA A 168 6.44 -27.20 15.82
N LEU A 169 7.71 -26.87 15.62
CA LEU A 169 8.68 -27.86 15.15
C LEU A 169 8.86 -28.94 16.21
N ASP A 170 9.11 -30.17 15.78
CA ASP A 170 9.43 -31.28 16.66
C ASP A 170 10.62 -32.09 16.12
N VAL A 171 11.05 -33.10 16.88
CA VAL A 171 12.20 -33.96 16.52
C VAL A 171 12.01 -34.75 15.22
N GLY A 172 10.78 -34.85 14.70
CA GLY A 172 10.47 -35.44 13.40
C GLY A 172 10.52 -34.46 12.23
N LEU A 173 11.11 -33.26 12.42
CA LEU A 173 11.38 -32.33 11.33
C LEU A 173 12.18 -33.02 10.22
N SER A 174 11.57 -33.14 9.05
CA SER A 174 12.11 -33.94 7.94
C SER A 174 12.24 -33.16 6.63
N ALA A 175 11.50 -32.06 6.48
CA ALA A 175 11.59 -31.20 5.31
C ALA A 175 11.20 -29.76 5.65
N VAL A 176 11.84 -28.81 4.98
CA VAL A 176 11.45 -27.39 4.96
C VAL A 176 11.31 -26.94 3.51
N ASN A 177 10.17 -26.35 3.19
CA ASN A 177 9.86 -25.78 1.89
C ASN A 177 9.72 -24.27 2.04
N LEU A 178 10.15 -23.52 1.03
CA LEU A 178 10.11 -22.07 1.02
C LEU A 178 8.94 -21.57 0.18
N SER A 179 8.33 -20.47 0.60
CA SER A 179 7.35 -19.79 -0.26
C SER A 179 8.00 -19.33 -1.57
N ILE A 180 7.25 -19.43 -2.66
CA ILE A 180 7.63 -18.85 -3.97
C ILE A 180 7.79 -17.33 -3.85
N LEU A 181 6.95 -16.69 -3.04
CA LEU A 181 7.09 -15.26 -2.75
C LEU A 181 8.25 -15.04 -1.75
N ARG A 182 9.22 -14.23 -2.18
CA ARG A 182 10.32 -13.74 -1.36
C ARG A 182 9.97 -12.39 -0.73
N ALA A 183 10.59 -12.11 0.41
CA ALA A 183 10.45 -10.85 1.15
C ALA A 183 11.56 -9.84 0.79
N ASP A 184 12.75 -10.31 0.38
CA ASP A 184 13.86 -9.46 -0.07
C ASP A 184 13.70 -8.95 -1.51
N LYS A 185 12.95 -9.71 -2.34
CA LYS A 185 12.70 -9.45 -3.76
C LYS A 185 11.25 -9.78 -4.14
N PRO A 186 10.26 -8.99 -3.68
CA PRO A 186 8.86 -9.33 -3.86
C PRO A 186 8.47 -9.32 -5.34
N ALA A 187 7.89 -10.43 -5.80
CA ALA A 187 7.32 -10.57 -7.16
C ALA A 187 5.83 -10.16 -7.24
N LEU A 188 5.28 -9.64 -6.13
CA LEU A 188 3.96 -9.03 -6.14
C LEU A 188 4.05 -7.74 -6.97
N PRO A 189 3.27 -7.61 -8.07
CA PRO A 189 3.16 -6.32 -8.75
C PRO A 189 2.63 -5.33 -7.73
N TYR A 190 3.40 -4.24 -7.51
CA TYR A 190 3.22 -3.25 -6.46
C TYR A 190 1.75 -3.09 -6.06
N LEU A 191 1.33 -3.80 -5.02
CA LEU A 191 0.22 -3.34 -4.21
C LEU A 191 0.79 -2.11 -3.51
N SER A 192 0.32 -0.91 -3.88
CA SER A 192 0.27 0.14 -2.87
C SER A 192 -0.45 -0.54 -1.71
N VAL A 193 0.26 -0.86 -0.63
CA VAL A 193 -0.35 -1.51 0.52
C VAL A 193 -1.33 -0.48 1.04
N ALA A 194 -2.60 -0.60 0.63
CA ALA A 194 -3.60 0.39 0.91
C ALA A 194 -3.63 0.62 2.41
N GLY A 195 -3.22 1.82 2.84
CA GLY A 195 -3.23 2.18 4.26
C GLY A 195 -1.90 2.02 5.00
N VAL A 196 -0.75 2.01 4.32
CA VAL A 196 0.55 2.31 4.96
C VAL A 196 0.55 3.77 5.40
N GLN A 197 0.11 4.67 4.53
CA GLN A 197 -0.03 6.09 4.83
C GLN A 197 -1.25 6.36 5.72
N LYS A 198 -0.96 6.76 6.97
CA LYS A 198 -1.96 7.15 7.96
C LYS A 198 -2.34 8.64 7.89
N LEU A 199 -1.52 9.47 7.24
CA LEU A 199 -1.78 10.91 7.09
C LEU A 199 -2.65 11.19 5.86
N ILE A 200 -3.35 12.31 5.88
CA ILE A 200 -4.21 12.78 4.79
C ILE A 200 -3.46 13.84 3.97
N ASN A 201 -3.70 13.87 2.67
CA ASN A 201 -3.20 14.83 1.70
C ASN A 201 -1.68 14.90 1.62
N GLY A 202 -0.99 13.76 1.82
CA GLY A 202 0.47 13.70 1.88
C GLY A 202 1.19 14.33 0.69
N GLY A 203 0.61 14.21 -0.51
CA GLY A 203 1.17 14.75 -1.75
C GLY A 203 0.87 16.23 -1.99
N ALA A 204 0.25 16.91 -1.00
CA ALA A 204 -0.16 18.30 -1.06
C ALA A 204 -1.08 18.63 -2.25
N GLU A 205 -1.91 17.69 -2.71
CA GLU A 205 -2.67 17.82 -3.95
C GLU A 205 -4.01 18.54 -3.78
N VAL A 206 -4.65 18.34 -2.62
CA VAL A 206 -5.92 18.96 -2.27
C VAL A 206 -5.66 20.32 -1.62
N ALA A 207 -6.15 21.37 -2.27
CA ALA A 207 -6.04 22.74 -1.80
C ALA A 207 -7.38 23.48 -1.96
N GLN A 208 -8.27 23.34 -0.97
CA GLN A 208 -9.62 23.92 -1.07
C GLN A 208 -9.63 25.40 -0.66
N ARG A 209 -8.73 25.81 0.23
CA ARG A 209 -8.70 27.15 0.85
C ARG A 209 -8.06 28.21 -0.04
N GLY A 210 -8.32 29.48 0.29
CA GLY A 210 -7.58 30.63 -0.23
C GLY A 210 -6.20 30.76 0.39
N ALA A 211 -5.32 31.53 -0.26
CA ALA A 211 -4.02 31.86 0.32
C ALA A 211 -4.20 32.77 1.55
N VAL A 212 -3.33 32.59 2.54
CA VAL A 212 -3.31 33.39 3.78
C VAL A 212 -1.90 33.90 4.04
N SER A 213 -1.78 35.00 4.77
CA SER A 213 -0.47 35.53 5.17
C SER A 213 0.22 34.59 6.17
N LEU A 214 1.54 34.50 6.08
CA LEU A 214 2.36 33.87 7.11
C LEU A 214 2.27 34.68 8.40
N THR A 215 2.14 34.01 9.55
CA THR A 215 2.08 34.66 10.86
C THR A 215 2.96 33.93 11.87
N THR A 216 3.01 34.46 13.09
CA THR A 216 3.67 33.80 14.24
C THR A 216 2.85 32.69 14.87
N SER A 217 1.59 32.51 14.44
CA SER A 217 0.69 31.45 14.87
C SER A 217 0.42 30.47 13.72
N ALA A 218 0.19 29.20 14.04
CA ALA A 218 -0.14 28.17 13.06
C ALA A 218 -1.36 28.59 12.20
N GLN A 219 -1.16 28.68 10.88
CA GLN A 219 -2.23 28.98 9.92
C GLN A 219 -2.43 27.81 8.95
N TYR A 220 -3.67 27.44 8.68
CA TYR A 220 -4.00 26.55 7.57
C TYR A 220 -4.02 27.36 6.27
N GLY A 221 -3.10 27.04 5.36
CA GLY A 221 -2.97 27.70 4.06
C GLY A 221 -3.89 27.09 2.99
N GLN A 222 -3.53 27.28 1.72
CA GLN A 222 -4.29 26.69 0.60
C GLN A 222 -4.35 25.17 0.69
N VAL A 223 -3.21 24.51 0.98
CA VAL A 223 -3.12 23.05 1.08
C VAL A 223 -3.78 22.57 2.36
N ASP A 224 -4.70 21.62 2.23
CA ASP A 224 -5.49 21.15 3.35
C ASP A 224 -4.67 20.27 4.32
N ARG A 225 -5.12 20.23 5.59
CA ARG A 225 -4.63 19.37 6.69
C ARG A 225 -3.27 19.70 7.28
N CYS A 226 -2.48 20.53 6.62
CA CYS A 226 -1.24 21.07 7.19
C CYS A 226 -1.38 22.55 7.58
N ALA A 227 -0.72 22.92 8.68
CA ALA A 227 -0.58 24.31 9.10
C ALA A 227 0.89 24.73 9.06
N ILE A 228 1.15 25.99 8.74
CA ILE A 228 2.50 26.56 8.68
C ILE A 228 2.54 27.87 9.48
N TRP A 229 3.65 28.15 10.15
CA TRP A 229 3.93 29.42 10.81
C TRP A 229 5.42 29.70 10.89
N ALA A 230 5.77 30.88 11.38
CA ALA A 230 7.13 31.24 11.71
C ALA A 230 7.30 31.55 13.20
N SER A 231 8.50 31.34 13.73
CA SER A 231 8.86 31.73 15.10
C SER A 231 10.32 32.19 15.15
N GLY A 232 10.81 32.60 16.33
CA GLY A 232 12.20 33.00 16.53
C GLY A 232 12.60 34.35 15.90
N GLY A 233 11.63 35.10 15.36
CA GLY A 233 11.83 36.35 14.66
C GLY A 233 10.52 37.09 14.36
N VAL A 234 10.64 38.27 13.74
CA VAL A 234 9.48 39.04 13.24
C VAL A 234 9.14 38.58 11.82
N VAL A 235 7.84 38.35 11.57
CA VAL A 235 7.32 38.07 10.23
C VAL A 235 6.93 39.38 9.56
N SER A 236 7.66 39.79 8.52
CA SER A 236 7.35 41.01 7.76
C SER A 236 6.77 40.74 6.37
N ALA A 237 6.96 39.53 5.85
CA ALA A 237 6.34 39.06 4.61
C ALA A 237 6.24 37.54 4.58
N GLY A 238 5.32 37.04 3.75
CA GLY A 238 5.14 35.63 3.47
C GLY A 238 3.68 35.26 3.25
N SER A 239 3.43 34.27 2.40
CA SER A 239 2.09 33.72 2.16
C SER A 239 2.11 32.20 2.15
N LEU A 240 1.02 31.57 2.56
CA LEU A 240 0.86 30.13 2.56
C LEU A 240 0.05 29.72 1.33
N VAL A 241 0.72 29.09 0.37
CA VAL A 241 0.17 28.77 -0.96
C VAL A 241 0.40 27.30 -1.30
N GLN A 242 -0.33 26.80 -2.30
CA GLN A 242 0.04 25.57 -2.97
C GLN A 242 0.99 25.91 -4.12
N ASN A 243 2.21 25.38 -4.07
CA ASN A 243 3.08 25.43 -5.23
C ASN A 243 2.67 24.33 -6.21
N THR A 244 2.58 24.66 -7.50
CA THR A 244 2.20 23.74 -8.58
C THR A 244 3.27 23.64 -9.68
N ALA A 245 4.43 24.27 -9.47
CA ALA A 245 5.51 24.33 -10.47
C ALA A 245 6.42 23.08 -10.48
N ALA A 246 6.02 22.00 -9.81
CA ALA A 246 6.72 20.72 -9.77
C ALA A 246 8.17 20.71 -9.25
N ALA A 247 8.50 21.63 -8.33
CA ALA A 247 9.86 21.73 -7.81
C ALA A 247 10.23 20.67 -6.74
N VAL A 248 9.23 20.01 -6.13
CA VAL A 248 9.44 19.07 -5.00
C VAL A 248 8.42 17.94 -5.07
N GLY A 249 8.87 16.72 -4.74
CA GLY A 249 8.03 15.52 -4.75
C GLY A 249 7.62 15.08 -6.15
N ARG A 250 7.03 13.88 -6.26
CA ARG A 250 6.60 13.34 -7.57
C ARG A 250 5.24 13.86 -8.02
N THR A 251 4.40 14.37 -7.12
CA THR A 251 3.11 15.01 -7.48
C THR A 251 3.32 16.37 -8.15
N GLY A 252 4.50 16.96 -7.95
CA GLY A 252 4.81 18.31 -8.37
C GLY A 252 4.04 19.41 -7.64
N LYS A 253 3.40 19.05 -6.52
CA LYS A 253 2.66 19.97 -5.65
C LYS A 253 3.24 19.96 -4.24
N SER A 254 3.27 21.12 -3.59
CA SER A 254 3.75 21.27 -2.22
C SER A 254 2.98 22.34 -1.46
N ALA A 255 2.89 22.17 -0.14
CA ALA A 255 2.53 23.25 0.77
C ALA A 255 3.73 24.19 0.89
N ARG A 256 3.56 25.46 0.53
CA ARG A 256 4.65 26.43 0.45
C ARG A 256 4.43 27.61 1.37
N ALA A 257 5.44 27.94 2.17
CA ALA A 257 5.62 29.29 2.69
C ALA A 257 6.38 30.10 1.63
N SER A 258 5.68 31.00 0.95
CA SER A 258 6.18 31.72 -0.23
C SER A 258 6.58 33.14 0.11
N GLY A 259 7.75 33.58 -0.37
CA GLY A 259 8.23 34.96 -0.21
C GLY A 259 8.42 35.36 1.25
N VAL A 260 8.89 34.43 2.08
CA VAL A 260 9.12 34.59 3.51
C VAL A 260 10.22 35.61 3.78
N THR A 261 9.91 36.60 4.61
CA THR A 261 10.90 37.51 5.19
C THR A 261 10.81 37.45 6.72
N LEU A 262 11.92 37.00 7.33
CA LEU A 262 12.09 36.84 8.77
C LEU A 262 13.37 37.51 9.26
N THR A 263 13.34 38.00 10.49
CA THR A 263 14.53 38.50 11.19
C THR A 263 14.99 37.51 12.27
N GLY A 264 16.15 37.74 12.89
CA GLY A 264 16.61 36.99 14.05
C GLY A 264 16.86 35.50 13.80
N ALA A 265 16.53 34.66 14.77
CA ALA A 265 16.67 33.21 14.72
C ALA A 265 15.41 32.56 14.12
N GLY A 266 15.00 33.03 12.94
CA GLY A 266 13.79 32.60 12.27
C GLY A 266 13.69 31.08 12.09
N VAL A 267 12.52 30.53 12.38
CA VAL A 267 12.18 29.12 12.17
C VAL A 267 10.86 29.06 11.41
N ILE A 268 10.83 28.34 10.29
CA ILE A 268 9.58 27.98 9.61
C ILE A 268 9.15 26.61 10.11
N SER A 269 7.92 26.52 10.63
CA SER A 269 7.36 25.28 11.14
C SER A 269 6.20 24.83 10.26
N TRP A 270 6.23 23.57 9.86
CA TRP A 270 5.09 22.85 9.28
C TRP A 270 4.51 21.90 10.32
N ARG A 271 3.18 21.73 10.35
CA ARG A 271 2.51 20.82 11.29
C ARG A 271 1.37 20.05 10.66
N TYR A 272 1.24 18.79 11.07
CA TYR A 272 0.05 17.96 10.87
C TYR A 272 -0.53 17.51 12.23
N ARG A 273 -1.86 17.44 12.33
CA ARG A 273 -2.57 16.88 13.49
C ARG A 273 -3.49 15.72 13.06
N MET A 274 -3.32 14.58 13.71
CA MET A 274 -4.14 13.38 13.56
C MET A 274 -5.13 13.29 14.71
N GLU A 275 -6.41 13.00 14.38
CA GLU A 275 -7.45 12.83 15.38
C GLU A 275 -7.25 11.57 16.24
N ALA A 276 -7.77 11.59 17.46
CA ALA A 276 -7.76 10.49 18.42
C ALA A 276 -8.28 9.18 17.81
N ALA A 277 -9.35 9.26 17.02
CA ALA A 277 -9.99 8.11 16.37
C ALA A 277 -9.07 7.37 15.37
N ASP A 278 -8.10 8.07 14.77
CA ASP A 278 -7.09 7.48 13.91
C ASP A 278 -5.80 7.15 14.67
N ALA A 279 -5.39 8.02 15.61
CA ALA A 279 -4.18 7.84 16.39
C ALA A 279 -4.24 6.61 17.31
N ILE A 280 -5.42 6.23 17.82
CA ILE A 280 -5.60 5.04 18.65
C ILE A 280 -5.17 3.74 17.94
N LYS A 281 -5.22 3.71 16.60
CA LYS A 281 -4.78 2.57 15.78
C LYS A 281 -3.26 2.36 15.83
N LEU A 282 -2.51 3.37 16.27
CA LEU A 282 -1.06 3.35 16.41
C LEU A 282 -0.61 3.25 17.87
N LYS A 283 -1.54 3.07 18.80
CA LYS A 283 -1.26 3.00 20.24
C LYS A 283 -0.28 1.88 20.54
N ASN A 284 0.80 2.23 21.25
CA ASN A 284 1.89 1.35 21.67
C ASN A 284 2.62 0.64 20.51
N GLN A 285 2.51 1.17 19.29
CA GLN A 285 3.26 0.68 18.14
C GLN A 285 4.50 1.53 17.86
N ALA A 286 5.44 0.93 17.14
CA ALA A 286 6.48 1.71 16.47
C ALA A 286 5.88 2.39 15.23
N GLY A 287 6.23 3.65 15.00
CA GLY A 287 5.85 4.39 13.80
C GLY A 287 7.06 4.95 13.08
N SER A 288 6.94 5.18 11.78
CA SER A 288 7.97 5.85 10.99
C SER A 288 7.36 6.98 10.18
N PHE A 289 7.92 8.18 10.32
CA PHE A 289 7.47 9.38 9.60
C PHE A 289 8.48 9.77 8.52
N GLN A 290 7.98 10.28 7.39
CA GLN A 290 8.79 10.89 6.35
C GLN A 290 8.09 12.11 5.75
N ILE A 291 8.88 13.00 5.16
CA ILE A 291 8.42 14.17 4.41
C ILE A 291 9.50 14.62 3.42
N ALA A 292 9.13 15.06 2.23
CA ALA A 292 10.03 15.72 1.29
C ALA A 292 9.99 17.24 1.49
N VAL A 293 11.16 17.86 1.59
CA VAL A 293 11.29 19.32 1.79
C VAL A 293 12.23 19.95 0.78
N MET A 294 12.08 21.26 0.56
CA MET A 294 13.02 22.07 -0.19
C MET A 294 12.96 23.53 0.30
N HIS A 295 14.04 24.27 0.12
CA HIS A 295 14.06 25.71 0.30
C HIS A 295 15.04 26.40 -0.66
N ASP A 296 14.98 27.72 -0.77
CA ASP A 296 15.88 28.52 -1.62
C ASP A 296 16.68 29.59 -0.82
N VAL A 297 16.85 29.36 0.49
CA VAL A 297 17.56 30.24 1.42
C VAL A 297 18.96 30.68 0.95
N GLY A 298 19.67 29.83 0.21
CA GLY A 298 21.01 30.12 -0.33
C GLY A 298 22.15 29.48 0.46
N ASN A 299 21.86 28.85 1.60
CA ASN A 299 22.77 28.00 2.37
C ASN A 299 21.98 26.79 2.90
N ALA A 300 22.68 25.77 3.44
CA ALA A 300 22.00 24.64 4.05
C ALA A 300 21.20 25.07 5.30
N VAL A 301 19.99 24.52 5.46
CA VAL A 301 19.13 24.77 6.62
C VAL A 301 18.91 23.46 7.38
N ASN A 302 18.97 23.53 8.70
CA ASN A 302 18.74 22.38 9.56
C ASN A 302 17.25 22.16 9.81
N TYR A 303 16.79 20.94 9.59
CA TYR A 303 15.42 20.49 9.81
C TYR A 303 15.36 19.51 10.98
N THR A 304 14.37 19.70 11.85
CA THR A 304 14.10 18.80 12.98
C THR A 304 12.63 18.38 12.96
N ILE A 305 12.38 17.08 13.20
CA ILE A 305 11.03 16.51 13.26
C ILE A 305 10.69 16.26 14.72
N ILE A 306 9.53 16.73 15.16
CA ILE A 306 9.05 16.58 16.53
C ILE A 306 7.69 15.90 16.48
N VAL A 307 7.53 14.81 17.23
CA VAL A 307 6.25 14.13 17.40
C VAL A 307 5.76 14.34 18.81
N ARG A 308 4.52 14.78 18.95
CA ARG A 308 3.85 15.05 20.23
C ARG A 308 2.49 14.38 20.28
N LYS A 309 1.94 14.26 21.48
CA LYS A 309 0.56 13.86 21.73
C LYS A 309 -0.17 14.89 22.59
N PRO A 310 -1.47 15.11 22.38
CA PRO A 310 -2.27 15.94 23.25
C PRO A 310 -2.60 15.24 24.57
N THR A 311 -2.87 16.03 25.59
CA THR A 311 -3.26 15.55 26.93
C THR A 311 -4.73 15.14 27.04
N ALA A 312 -5.58 15.59 26.10
CA ALA A 312 -6.97 15.20 25.98
C ALA A 312 -7.33 14.91 24.51
N ALA A 313 -8.30 14.03 24.28
CA ALA A 313 -8.70 13.61 22.95
C ALA A 313 -9.03 14.81 22.05
N ASP A 314 -8.36 14.89 20.89
CA ASP A 314 -8.53 15.94 19.89
C ASP A 314 -8.30 17.38 20.39
N ASN A 315 -7.67 17.56 21.56
CA ASN A 315 -7.41 18.86 22.16
C ASN A 315 -5.90 19.10 22.32
N PHE A 316 -5.35 19.89 21.39
CA PHE A 316 -3.92 20.19 21.32
C PHE A 316 -3.52 21.50 22.01
N THR A 317 -4.32 22.02 22.94
CA THR A 317 -3.92 23.17 23.78
C THR A 317 -2.71 22.83 24.67
N ALA A 318 -2.64 21.59 25.17
CA ALA A 318 -1.51 21.08 25.93
C ALA A 318 -1.03 19.75 25.32
N VAL A 319 0.26 19.70 24.96
CA VAL A 319 0.91 18.57 24.28
C VAL A 319 2.15 18.09 25.02
N THR A 320 2.48 16.81 24.87
CA THR A 320 3.69 16.18 25.41
C THR A 320 4.51 15.61 24.25
N THR A 321 5.81 15.91 24.23
CA THR A 321 6.74 15.35 23.24
C THR A 321 6.88 13.84 23.44
N ILE A 322 6.68 13.09 22.36
CA ILE A 322 6.96 11.66 22.26
C ILE A 322 8.43 11.48 21.88
N ALA A 323 8.85 12.14 20.80
CA ALA A 323 10.21 12.03 20.29
C ALA A 323 10.58 13.24 19.44
N THR A 324 11.89 13.48 19.34
CA THR A 324 12.50 14.51 18.49
C THR A 324 13.62 13.87 17.69
N SER A 325 13.65 14.10 16.38
CA SER A 325 14.73 13.59 15.51
C SER A 325 16.05 14.30 15.79
N SER A 326 17.15 13.75 15.29
CA SER A 326 18.36 14.55 15.09
C SER A 326 18.11 15.66 14.07
N SER A 327 18.95 16.70 14.11
CA SER A 327 18.98 17.76 13.11
C SER A 327 19.49 17.20 11.77
N MET A 328 18.75 17.44 10.70
CA MET A 328 19.07 17.02 9.34
C MET A 328 19.35 18.24 8.47
N ALA A 329 20.55 18.35 7.92
CA ALA A 329 20.93 19.46 7.03
C ALA A 329 20.32 19.25 5.64
N VAL A 330 19.53 20.22 5.17
CA VAL A 330 18.90 20.25 3.85
C VAL A 330 19.66 21.23 2.96
N PRO A 331 20.18 20.82 1.80
CA PRO A 331 20.80 21.73 0.83
C PRO A 331 19.78 22.68 0.19
N THR A 332 20.22 23.89 -0.15
CA THR A 332 19.40 24.86 -0.90
C THR A 332 19.11 24.36 -2.31
N GLY A 333 17.87 24.55 -2.78
CA GLY A 333 17.44 24.23 -4.14
C GLY A 333 17.27 22.74 -4.44
N THR A 334 17.42 21.85 -3.45
CA THR A 334 17.35 20.39 -3.65
C THR A 334 16.23 19.78 -2.84
N ALA A 335 15.28 19.13 -3.53
CA ALA A 335 14.27 18.31 -2.88
C ALA A 335 14.93 17.19 -2.08
N THR A 336 14.75 17.20 -0.77
CA THR A 336 15.42 16.30 0.17
C THR A 336 14.38 15.53 0.99
N PRO A 337 14.33 14.20 0.92
CA PRO A 337 13.49 13.40 1.80
C PRO A 337 14.09 13.35 3.20
N LEU A 338 13.29 13.70 4.19
CA LEU A 338 13.59 13.56 5.61
C LEU A 338 12.83 12.36 6.17
N ALA A 339 13.49 11.61 7.05
CA ALA A 339 12.96 10.40 7.65
C ALA A 339 13.19 10.39 9.16
N PHE A 340 12.18 10.00 9.92
CA PHE A 340 12.26 9.70 11.35
C PHE A 340 11.73 8.28 11.58
N PRO A 341 12.58 7.25 11.43
CA PRO A 341 12.18 5.85 11.61
C PRO A 341 12.07 5.47 13.08
N ASN A 342 11.33 4.39 13.34
CA ASN A 342 11.31 3.69 14.63
C ASN A 342 10.96 4.56 15.85
N ILE A 343 9.96 5.41 15.71
CA ILE A 343 9.39 6.23 16.78
C ILE A 343 8.53 5.34 17.68
N ALA A 344 8.88 5.23 18.95
CA ALA A 344 8.03 4.58 19.94
C ALA A 344 6.83 5.50 20.29
N LEU A 345 5.69 5.31 19.63
CA LEU A 345 4.54 6.23 19.74
C LEU A 345 3.87 6.18 21.13
N GLY A 346 4.01 5.05 21.85
CA GLY A 346 3.42 4.86 23.17
C GLY A 346 1.90 5.07 23.16
N ASP A 347 1.34 5.51 24.28
CA ASP A 347 -0.08 5.83 24.33
C ASP A 347 -0.39 7.15 23.63
N CYS A 348 -0.74 7.08 22.34
CA CYS A 348 -1.19 8.19 21.50
C CYS A 348 -2.71 8.23 21.29
N SER A 349 -3.50 7.63 22.20
CA SER A 349 -4.96 7.50 22.03
C SER A 349 -5.71 8.83 21.90
N ASN A 350 -5.12 9.94 22.36
CA ASN A 350 -5.75 11.26 22.30
C ASN A 350 -5.49 12.01 20.99
N GLY A 351 -4.62 11.51 20.11
CA GLY A 351 -4.21 12.18 18.88
C GLY A 351 -2.69 12.21 18.72
N LEU A 352 -2.23 12.70 17.57
CA LEU A 352 -0.81 12.93 17.27
C LEU A 352 -0.62 14.29 16.62
N GLU A 353 0.44 14.98 17.00
CA GLU A 353 0.94 16.17 16.34
C GLU A 353 2.34 15.90 15.82
N ILE A 354 2.58 16.19 14.55
CA ILE A 354 3.91 16.10 13.93
C ILE A 354 4.27 17.50 13.47
N GLU A 355 5.40 18.02 13.95
CA GLU A 355 5.96 19.30 13.54
C GLU A 355 7.31 19.08 12.86
N VAL A 356 7.55 19.83 11.78
CA VAL A 356 8.84 19.88 11.07
C VAL A 356 9.32 21.32 11.12
N GLN A 357 10.45 21.55 11.78
CA GLN A 357 11.03 22.88 12.00
C GLN A 357 12.24 23.09 11.09
N ALA A 358 12.21 24.13 10.26
CA ALA A 358 13.33 24.58 9.44
C ALA A 358 13.98 25.80 10.10
N ALA A 359 15.13 25.62 10.74
CA ALA A 359 15.85 26.69 11.44
C ALA A 359 16.64 27.57 10.44
N CYS A 360 15.92 28.43 9.73
CA CYS A 360 16.46 29.20 8.61
C CYS A 360 17.21 30.49 9.00
N GLY A 361 17.05 30.95 10.25
CA GLY A 361 17.55 32.26 10.66
C GLY A 361 16.84 33.41 9.92
N ALA A 362 17.52 34.55 9.81
CA ALA A 362 17.02 35.69 9.06
C ALA A 362 17.05 35.41 7.55
N VAL A 363 15.93 35.65 6.88
CA VAL A 363 15.76 35.42 5.44
C VAL A 363 14.95 36.55 4.82
N VAL A 364 15.15 36.80 3.51
CA VAL A 364 14.40 37.81 2.76
C VAL A 364 13.91 37.19 1.45
N THR A 365 12.59 37.19 1.27
CA THR A 365 11.91 36.68 0.06
C THR A 365 12.32 35.24 -0.29
N LYS A 366 12.28 34.34 0.70
CA LYS A 366 12.64 32.91 0.53
C LYS A 366 11.42 32.00 0.58
N ASN A 367 11.53 30.83 -0.03
CA ASN A 367 10.49 29.83 -0.13
C ASN A 367 10.88 28.56 0.63
N PHE A 368 9.88 27.95 1.26
CA PHE A 368 9.99 26.66 1.94
C PHE A 368 8.84 25.77 1.48
N ASP A 369 9.17 24.60 0.97
CA ASP A 369 8.23 23.64 0.38
C ASP A 369 8.20 22.36 1.21
N PHE A 370 6.99 21.84 1.43
CA PHE A 370 6.73 20.60 2.14
C PHE A 370 5.77 19.73 1.31
N THR A 371 6.10 18.47 1.09
CA THR A 371 5.26 17.51 0.36
C THR A 371 5.62 16.07 0.69
N GLU A 372 4.91 15.12 0.11
CA GLU A 372 5.07 13.67 0.30
C GLU A 372 5.19 13.25 1.77
N TRP A 373 4.39 13.85 2.66
CA TRP A 373 4.39 13.47 4.09
C TRP A 373 3.61 12.18 4.35
N GLN A 374 4.21 11.28 5.11
CA GLN A 374 3.62 9.99 5.45
C GLN A 374 4.02 9.58 6.87
N LEU A 375 3.05 9.06 7.61
CA LEU A 375 3.26 8.27 8.81
C LEU A 375 2.81 6.85 8.49
N GLN A 376 3.62 5.88 8.89
CA GLN A 376 3.30 4.46 8.80
C GLN A 376 3.58 3.75 10.12
N GLU A 377 2.91 2.62 10.32
CA GLU A 377 3.23 1.68 11.39
C GLU A 377 4.46 0.85 10.99
N GLY A 378 5.33 0.57 11.97
CA GLY A 378 6.57 -0.17 11.79
C GLY A 378 7.84 0.69 11.95
N ALA A 379 8.96 0.00 12.08
CA ALA A 379 10.27 0.60 12.39
C ALA A 379 11.02 1.15 11.16
N SER A 380 10.59 0.82 9.95
CA SER A 380 11.23 1.27 8.69
C SER A 380 10.37 2.27 7.95
N VAL A 381 11.02 3.13 7.17
CA VAL A 381 10.37 4.03 6.21
C VAL A 381 10.23 3.31 4.88
N THR A 382 9.05 3.38 4.27
CA THR A 382 8.80 2.92 2.89
C THR A 382 8.65 4.10 1.96
N PRO A 383 8.78 3.93 0.63
CA PRO A 383 8.48 5.00 -0.32
C PRO A 383 7.07 5.59 -0.10
N PHE A 384 6.89 6.88 -0.40
CA PHE A 384 5.61 7.56 -0.29
C PHE A 384 4.49 6.82 -1.06
N GLU A 385 3.47 6.36 -0.32
CA GLU A 385 2.24 5.79 -0.85
C GLU A 385 1.37 6.91 -1.43
N ARG A 386 0.88 6.72 -2.66
CA ARG A 386 -0.06 7.65 -3.28
C ARG A 386 -1.47 7.10 -3.17
N ARG A 387 -2.40 7.98 -2.81
CA ARG A 387 -3.84 7.73 -2.95
C ARG A 387 -4.40 8.58 -4.08
N ASP A 388 -5.51 8.15 -4.64
CA ASP A 388 -6.19 8.91 -5.67
C ASP A 388 -6.73 10.23 -5.10
N ILE A 389 -6.78 11.25 -5.97
CA ILE A 389 -7.17 12.61 -5.56
C ILE A 389 -8.61 12.70 -5.06
N GLN A 390 -9.52 11.82 -5.49
CA GLN A 390 -10.92 11.84 -5.07
C GLN A 390 -11.06 11.34 -3.63
N SER A 391 -10.37 10.25 -3.29
CA SER A 391 -10.24 9.74 -1.92
C SER A 391 -9.56 10.75 -1.00
N GLU A 392 -8.50 11.42 -1.45
CA GLU A 392 -7.86 12.48 -0.67
C GLU A 392 -8.79 13.67 -0.44
N LEU A 393 -9.55 14.10 -1.46
CA LEU A 393 -10.52 15.18 -1.32
C LEU A 393 -11.62 14.82 -0.32
N ALA A 394 -12.19 13.61 -0.40
CA ALA A 394 -13.20 13.16 0.55
C ALA A 394 -12.66 13.13 1.99
N ARG A 395 -11.42 12.66 2.20
CA ARG A 395 -10.75 12.67 3.51
C ARG A 395 -10.48 14.09 4.00
N CYS A 396 -10.08 15.01 3.13
CA CYS A 396 -9.92 16.42 3.48
C CYS A 396 -11.26 17.07 3.84
N GLN A 397 -12.34 16.72 3.13
CA GLN A 397 -13.69 17.22 3.36
C GLN A 397 -14.27 16.84 4.73
N ARG A 398 -13.75 15.80 5.39
CA ARG A 398 -14.05 15.52 6.80
C ARG A 398 -13.62 16.67 7.75
N TYR A 399 -12.59 17.44 7.39
CA TYR A 399 -12.02 18.51 8.22
C TYR A 399 -12.33 19.90 7.70
N TYR A 400 -12.39 20.07 6.38
CA TYR A 400 -12.74 21.34 5.77
C TYR A 400 -13.45 21.14 4.45
N GLU A 401 -14.57 21.82 4.26
CA GLU A 401 -15.29 21.83 3.01
C GLU A 401 -15.76 23.25 2.71
N LYS A 402 -15.74 23.60 1.43
CA LYS A 402 -16.41 24.79 0.92
C LYS A 402 -17.49 24.41 -0.06
N GLY A 403 -18.48 25.28 -0.19
CA GLY A 403 -19.53 25.13 -1.16
C GLY A 403 -20.22 26.42 -1.48
N ASN A 404 -21.26 26.29 -2.28
CA ASN A 404 -22.16 27.37 -2.63
C ASN A 404 -23.60 26.89 -2.45
N TYR A 405 -24.51 27.85 -2.39
CA TYR A 405 -25.93 27.59 -2.31
C TYR A 405 -26.73 28.76 -2.90
N SER A 406 -27.95 28.47 -3.37
CA SER A 406 -28.91 29.44 -3.90
C SER A 406 -30.34 29.11 -3.42
N ILE A 407 -31.04 30.09 -2.84
CA ILE A 407 -32.50 30.05 -2.62
C ILE A 407 -33.17 30.93 -3.66
N TRP A 408 -34.26 30.43 -4.26
CA TRP A 408 -35.18 31.20 -5.10
C TRP A 408 -36.61 30.96 -4.63
N SER A 409 -37.39 32.03 -4.49
CA SER A 409 -38.80 31.99 -4.11
C SER A 409 -39.61 32.93 -4.99
N SER A 410 -40.74 32.43 -5.49
CA SER A 410 -41.66 33.17 -6.34
C SER A 410 -42.55 34.16 -5.57
N ASP A 411 -42.51 34.20 -4.24
CA ASP A 411 -43.23 35.20 -3.44
C ASP A 411 -42.62 35.36 -2.04
N VAL A 412 -42.24 36.59 -1.68
CA VAL A 412 -41.99 36.98 -0.28
C VAL A 412 -43.18 37.76 0.22
N GLY A 413 -44.07 37.07 0.92
CA GLY A 413 -45.36 37.61 1.38
C GLY A 413 -45.26 38.74 2.42
N ALA A 414 -44.08 38.99 3.00
CA ALA A 414 -43.87 40.10 3.93
C ALA A 414 -42.37 40.41 4.18
N VAL A 415 -42.08 41.65 4.60
CA VAL A 415 -40.79 42.05 5.19
C VAL A 415 -40.60 41.32 6.53
N ASN A 416 -39.35 41.04 6.92
CA ASN A 416 -38.97 40.36 8.17
C ASN A 416 -39.31 38.85 8.24
N TYR A 417 -39.42 38.18 7.10
CA TYR A 417 -39.55 36.73 7.05
C TYR A 417 -38.20 36.06 6.84
N THR A 418 -37.85 35.08 7.66
CA THR A 418 -36.57 34.36 7.55
C THR A 418 -36.72 33.12 6.69
N TYR A 419 -36.00 33.10 5.56
CA TYR A 419 -35.89 31.95 4.70
C TYR A 419 -34.63 31.19 5.04
N TYR A 420 -34.74 29.87 5.08
CA TYR A 420 -33.61 28.99 5.36
C TYR A 420 -33.62 27.75 4.47
N THR A 421 -32.43 27.18 4.30
CA THR A 421 -32.23 25.86 3.72
C THR A 421 -31.33 25.03 4.61
N ALA A 422 -31.48 23.72 4.56
CA ALA A 422 -30.47 22.80 5.05
C ALA A 422 -29.51 22.42 3.91
N VAL A 423 -28.23 22.31 4.22
CA VAL A 423 -27.18 21.84 3.31
C VAL A 423 -26.46 20.68 4.00
N PHE A 424 -26.55 19.49 3.40
CA PHE A 424 -25.76 18.34 3.83
C PHE A 424 -24.33 18.48 3.32
N PHE A 425 -23.36 18.20 4.19
CA PHE A 425 -21.97 18.14 3.79
C PHE A 425 -21.72 16.92 2.89
N LYS A 426 -20.78 17.04 1.94
CA LYS A 426 -20.37 15.89 1.09
C LYS A 426 -19.82 14.73 1.91
N VAL A 427 -19.15 15.06 3.02
CA VAL A 427 -18.59 14.11 3.98
C VAL A 427 -18.93 14.59 5.39
N GLN A 428 -19.44 13.69 6.22
CA GLN A 428 -19.67 13.95 7.64
C GLN A 428 -18.37 14.43 8.30
N LYS A 429 -18.44 15.57 8.98
CA LYS A 429 -17.32 16.16 9.70
C LYS A 429 -16.97 15.34 10.93
N ARG A 430 -15.73 15.47 11.40
CA ARG A 430 -15.30 14.78 12.64
C ARG A 430 -16.08 15.24 13.89
N VAL A 431 -16.47 16.51 13.92
CA VAL A 431 -17.27 17.19 14.95
C VAL A 431 -18.15 18.22 14.27
N THR A 432 -19.16 18.75 14.98
CA THR A 432 -19.94 19.89 14.48
C THR A 432 -18.99 21.04 14.08
N PRO A 433 -18.93 21.42 12.79
CA PRO A 433 -17.95 22.38 12.31
C PRO A 433 -18.34 23.81 12.70
N THR A 434 -17.36 24.71 12.69
CA THR A 434 -17.63 26.15 12.54
C THR A 434 -17.93 26.42 11.07
N VAL A 435 -19.10 26.98 10.78
CA VAL A 435 -19.47 27.37 9.42
C VAL A 435 -19.53 28.88 9.29
N THR A 436 -19.10 29.38 8.14
CA THR A 436 -19.07 30.80 7.83
C THR A 436 -19.57 31.02 6.41
N ALA A 437 -20.49 31.95 6.22
CA ALA A 437 -20.81 32.46 4.89
C ALA A 437 -19.66 33.36 4.42
N THR A 438 -18.93 32.95 3.38
CA THR A 438 -17.66 33.58 2.98
C THR A 438 -17.83 34.67 1.95
N SER A 439 -18.89 34.63 1.16
CA SER A 439 -19.24 35.68 0.20
C SER A 439 -20.73 35.59 -0.09
N ALA A 440 -21.39 36.74 -0.12
CA ALA A 440 -22.75 36.82 -0.61
C ALA A 440 -22.73 37.14 -2.10
N GLY A 441 -23.41 36.29 -2.88
CA GLY A 441 -23.66 36.60 -4.28
C GLY A 441 -24.91 37.48 -4.41
N GLN A 442 -25.51 37.47 -5.59
CA GLN A 442 -26.70 38.28 -5.85
C GLN A 442 -27.83 38.02 -4.86
N SER A 443 -28.58 39.07 -4.55
CA SER A 443 -29.82 39.00 -3.79
C SER A 443 -30.87 39.98 -4.29
N SER A 444 -32.12 39.55 -4.20
CA SER A 444 -33.31 40.40 -4.32
C SER A 444 -34.15 40.24 -3.05
N ASN A 445 -34.53 41.35 -2.43
CA ASN A 445 -35.34 41.42 -1.20
C ASN A 445 -34.71 40.82 0.07
N PHE A 446 -33.42 40.48 0.02
CA PHE A 446 -32.62 40.02 1.16
C PHE A 446 -31.44 40.98 1.37
N PRO A 447 -30.84 41.01 2.58
CA PRO A 447 -29.62 41.78 2.84
C PRO A 447 -28.48 41.33 1.91
N SER A 448 -27.34 42.00 1.94
CA SER A 448 -26.12 41.48 1.33
C SER A 448 -25.39 40.49 2.25
N ALA A 449 -25.55 40.51 3.57
CA ALA A 449 -24.95 39.52 4.45
C ALA A 449 -25.79 38.22 4.56
N ARG A 450 -25.15 37.07 4.79
CA ARG A 450 -25.81 35.77 4.99
C ARG A 450 -25.34 35.17 6.31
N VAL A 451 -26.20 34.39 6.95
CA VAL A 451 -25.81 33.65 8.15
C VAL A 451 -25.79 32.16 7.85
N ALA A 452 -24.76 31.50 8.35
CA ALA A 452 -24.58 30.06 8.28
C ALA A 452 -24.40 29.54 9.71
N ASN A 453 -25.16 28.49 10.07
CA ASN A 453 -25.05 27.82 11.36
C ASN A 453 -24.91 26.32 11.13
N ALA A 454 -24.02 25.65 11.86
CA ALA A 454 -23.93 24.20 11.84
C ALA A 454 -25.07 23.63 12.71
N LEU A 455 -25.81 22.66 12.16
CA LEU A 455 -26.87 21.96 12.90
C LEU A 455 -26.35 20.63 13.47
N GLY A 456 -25.27 20.09 12.90
CA GLY A 456 -24.62 18.86 13.32
C GLY A 456 -23.35 18.59 12.51
N PRO A 457 -22.70 17.43 12.70
CA PRO A 457 -21.51 17.06 11.94
C PRO A 457 -21.78 16.76 10.46
N ASP A 458 -23.02 16.52 10.07
CA ASP A 458 -23.44 16.14 8.71
C ASP A 458 -24.23 17.24 7.98
N ILE A 459 -24.66 18.29 8.70
CA ILE A 459 -25.61 19.27 8.19
C ILE A 459 -25.38 20.68 8.73
N MET A 460 -25.62 21.67 7.87
CA MET A 460 -25.69 23.07 8.24
C MET A 460 -26.96 23.73 7.71
N GLN A 461 -27.26 24.90 8.22
CA GLN A 461 -28.33 25.77 7.75
C GLN A 461 -27.75 27.07 7.23
N ILE A 462 -28.28 27.54 6.11
CA ILE A 462 -28.03 28.90 5.61
C ILE A 462 -29.36 29.64 5.60
N TYR A 463 -29.36 30.87 6.11
CA TYR A 463 -30.57 31.68 6.17
C TYR A 463 -30.30 33.18 5.99
N ALA A 464 -31.35 33.88 5.60
CA ALA A 464 -31.42 35.33 5.53
C ALA A 464 -32.85 35.80 5.81
N THR A 465 -32.98 36.98 6.41
CA THR A 465 -34.27 37.61 6.70
C THR A 465 -34.58 38.64 5.62
N SER A 466 -35.81 38.62 5.08
CA SER A 466 -36.22 39.53 4.01
C SER A 466 -36.22 41.00 4.49
N THR A 467 -35.69 41.89 3.65
CA THR A 467 -35.68 43.34 3.88
C THR A 467 -36.76 44.08 3.08
N ALA A 468 -37.36 43.41 2.10
CA ALA A 468 -38.47 43.91 1.28
C ALA A 468 -39.43 42.77 0.90
N GLY A 469 -40.66 43.12 0.52
CA GLY A 469 -41.60 42.18 -0.11
C GLY A 469 -41.51 42.26 -1.64
N GLY A 470 -41.88 41.19 -2.34
CA GLY A 470 -41.89 41.20 -3.80
C GLY A 470 -42.22 39.84 -4.43
N SER A 471 -42.64 39.89 -5.70
CA SER A 471 -43.05 38.73 -6.51
C SER A 471 -41.91 37.83 -6.97
N GLN A 472 -40.65 38.18 -6.69
CA GLN A 472 -39.48 37.31 -6.88
C GLN A 472 -38.40 37.68 -5.87
N SER A 473 -37.94 36.71 -5.10
CA SER A 473 -36.86 36.93 -4.12
C SER A 473 -35.88 35.78 -4.13
N TYR A 474 -34.61 36.10 -4.01
CA TYR A 474 -33.56 35.10 -4.09
C TYR A 474 -32.32 35.59 -3.37
N PHE A 475 -31.49 34.64 -2.96
CA PHE A 475 -30.14 34.95 -2.53
C PHE A 475 -29.19 33.79 -2.81
N THR A 476 -27.94 34.12 -3.11
CA THR A 476 -26.85 33.14 -3.20
C THR A 476 -25.78 33.41 -2.16
N SER A 477 -25.06 32.36 -1.77
CA SER A 477 -23.94 32.45 -0.83
C SER A 477 -22.91 31.38 -1.13
N THR A 478 -21.63 31.70 -0.94
CA THR A 478 -20.62 30.70 -0.66
C THR A 478 -20.48 30.51 0.84
N TRP A 479 -19.98 29.34 1.23
CA TRP A 479 -19.78 28.98 2.61
C TRP A 479 -18.54 28.10 2.75
N ASP A 480 -17.94 28.17 3.92
CA ASP A 480 -16.86 27.29 4.36
C ASP A 480 -17.26 26.66 5.69
N ALA A 481 -16.87 25.40 5.89
CA ALA A 481 -17.09 24.64 7.11
C ALA A 481 -15.74 24.09 7.58
N THR A 482 -15.30 24.45 8.79
CA THR A 482 -14.04 23.99 9.38
C THR A 482 -14.27 23.19 10.65
N ALA A 483 -13.64 22.02 10.70
CA ALA A 483 -13.52 21.15 11.85
C ALA A 483 -12.05 20.72 12.02
N GLU A 484 -11.09 21.60 11.75
CA GLU A 484 -9.66 21.32 11.98
C GLU A 484 -9.34 21.12 13.48
N LEU A 485 -8.13 20.61 13.77
CA LEU A 485 -7.65 20.23 15.12
C LEU A 485 -6.69 21.23 15.75
#